data_AF-A0A0J9EVM5-F1
#
_entry.id   AF-A0A0J9EVM5-F1
#
_cell.length_a   1.000
_cell.length_b   1.000
_cell.length_c   1.000
_cell.angle_alpha   90.00
_cell.angle_beta   90.00
_cell.angle_gamma   90.00
#
_symmetry.space_group_name_H-M   'P 1'
#
loop_
_entity.id
_entity.type
_entity.pdbx_description
1 polymer ?
#
loop_
_entity_poly.entity_id
_entity_poly.type
_entity_poly.pdbx_seq_one_letter_code
_entity_poly.pdbx_strand_id
1 'polypeptide(L)' 'MKYQVEISSLAEAEADSAFLWMSQITSISKASSWYEGLLKAISSLSEMPRRCSLA' A
#
# COMPACT_ATOMS: atom_id res chain seq x y z
N MET A 1 -5.06 21.81 -3.41
CA MET A 1 -6.09 20.85 -2.96
C MET A 1 -5.34 19.63 -2.47
N LYS A 2 -5.43 19.29 -1.19
CA LYS A 2 -4.76 18.11 -0.60
C LYS A 2 -5.85 17.23 -0.01
N TYR A 3 -6.00 16.02 -0.52
CA TYR A 3 -6.96 15.05 -0.01
C TYR A 3 -6.34 14.29 1.15
N GLN A 4 -7.15 13.94 2.15
CA GLN A 4 -6.73 13.04 3.22
C GLN A 4 -6.99 11.61 2.76
N VAL A 5 -5.96 10.77 2.86
CA VAL A 5 -6.07 9.34 2.59
C VAL A 5 -6.26 8.63 3.92
N GLU A 6 -7.39 7.95 4.08
CA GLU A 6 -7.67 7.10 5.22
C GLU A 6 -7.64 5.64 4.78
N ILE A 7 -6.89 4.82 5.52
CA ILE A 7 -6.78 3.39 5.28
C ILE A 7 -7.71 2.71 6.28
N SER A 8 -8.63 1.87 5.79
CA SER A 8 -9.47 1.08 6.66
C SER A 8 -8.63 0.03 7.40
N SER A 9 -9.03 -0.34 8.62
CA SER A 9 -8.35 -1.39 9.39
C SER A 9 -8.29 -2.74 8.65
N LEU A 10 -9.30 -3.03 7.81
CA LEU A 10 -9.28 -4.21 6.94
C LEU A 10 -8.15 -4.15 5.92
N ALA A 11 -8.01 -3.02 5.21
CA ALA A 11 -6.97 -2.83 4.21
C ALA A 11 -5.56 -2.84 4.82
N GLU A 12 -5.41 -2.34 6.06
CA GLU A 12 -4.16 -2.42 6.81
C GLU A 12 -3.80 -3.88 7.14
N ALA A 13 -4.76 -4.67 7.65
CA ALA A 13 -4.55 -6.09 7.95
C ALA A 13 -4.23 -6.91 6.69
N GLU A 14 -4.84 -6.58 5.54
CA GLU A 14 -4.54 -7.20 4.26
C GLU A 14 -3.11 -6.87 3.78
N ALA A 15 -2.68 -5.61 3.92
CA ALA A 15 -1.34 -5.18 3.57
C ALA A 15 -0.26 -5.87 4.42
N ASP A 16 -0.51 -6.01 5.72
CA ASP A 16 0.37 -6.74 6.64
C ASP A 16 0.45 -8.23 6.30
N SER A 17 -0.70 -8.85 6.00
CA SER A 17 -0.76 -10.26 5.60
C SER A 17 0.03 -10.52 4.31
N ALA A 18 -0.09 -9.61 3.33
CA ALA A 18 0.67 -9.68 2.08
C ALA A 18 2.18 -9.49 2.30
N PHE A 19 2.58 -8.56 3.18
CA PHE A 19 3.98 -8.38 3.58
C PHE A 19 4.54 -9.66 4.20
N LEU A 20 3.82 -10.26 5.16
CA LEU A 20 4.22 -11.49 5.83
C LEU A 20 4.38 -12.64 4.82
N TRP A 21 3.39 -12.86 3.97
CA TRP A 21 3.47 -13.88 2.92
C TRP A 21 4.69 -13.66 2.03
N MET A 22 4.91 -12.43 1.57
CA MET A 22 6.00 -12.14 0.64
C MET A 22 7.38 -12.23 1.30
N SER A 23 7.49 -11.92 2.59
CA SER A 23 8.71 -12.11 3.38
C SER A 23 9.10 -13.58 3.49
N GLN A 24 8.12 -14.50 3.50
CA GLN A 24 8.33 -15.95 3.57
C GLN A 24 8.81 -16.53 2.23
N ILE A 25 8.33 -16.00 1.10
CA ILE A 25 8.64 -16.53 -0.24
C ILE A 25 9.84 -15.88 -0.91
N THR A 26 10.20 -14.65 -0.52
CA THR A 26 11.31 -13.91 -1.15
C THR A 26 12.42 -13.61 -0.14
N SER A 27 12.40 -12.42 0.46
CA SER A 27 13.27 -11.99 1.54
C SER A 27 12.61 -10.81 2.25
N ILE A 28 12.99 -10.58 3.51
CA ILE A 28 12.51 -9.43 4.28
C ILE A 28 12.81 -8.12 3.53
N SER A 29 14.00 -7.99 2.94
CA SER A 29 14.39 -6.79 2.18
C SER A 29 13.49 -6.49 0.98
N LYS A 30 13.11 -7.53 0.22
CA LYS A 30 12.18 -7.39 -0.90
C LYS A 30 10.77 -7.07 -0.41
N ALA A 31 10.37 -7.68 0.69
CA ALA A 31 9.08 -7.40 1.32
C ALA A 31 8.98 -5.94 1.80
N SER A 32 10.03 -5.42 2.44
CA SER A 32 10.09 -4.02 2.87
C SER A 32 10.04 -3.07 1.68
N SER A 33 10.81 -3.32 0.63
CA SER A 33 10.82 -2.48 -0.57
C SER A 33 9.45 -2.41 -1.26
N TRP A 34 8.73 -3.54 -1.31
CA TRP A 34 7.36 -3.55 -1.82
C TRP A 34 6.38 -2.79 -0.92
N TYR A 35 6.47 -2.96 0.40
CA TYR A 35 5.57 -2.30 1.34
C TYR A 35 5.76 -0.77 1.30
N GLU A 36 7.00 -0.30 1.24
CA GLU A 36 7.32 1.10 0.98
C GLU A 36 6.71 1.60 -0.34
N GLY A 37 6.79 0.78 -1.40
CA GLY A 37 6.17 1.07 -2.69
C GLY A 37 4.65 1.20 -2.61
N LEU A 38 4.00 0.32 -1.85
CA LEU A 38 2.56 0.36 -1.59
C LEU A 38 2.16 1.65 -0.86
N LEU A 39 2.83 1.98 0.24
CA LEU A 39 2.58 3.21 1.00
C LEU A 39 2.80 4.47 0.14
N LYS A 40 3.82 4.47 -0.71
CA LYS A 40 4.08 5.57 -1.65
C LYS A 40 2.96 5.73 -2.68
N ALA A 41 2.45 4.61 -3.22
CA ALA A 41 1.33 4.62 -4.15
C ALA A 41 0.05 5.17 -3.49
N ILE A 42 -0.27 4.71 -2.27
CA ILE A 42 -1.41 5.17 -1.48
C ILE A 42 -1.29 6.67 -1.17
N SER A 43 -0.11 7.11 -0.70
CA SER A 43 0.14 8.52 -0.40
C SER A 43 -0.04 9.43 -1.62
N SER A 44 0.31 8.96 -2.83
CA SER A 44 0.13 9.73 -4.07
C SER A 44 -1.35 10.04 -4.39
N LEU A 45 -2.30 9.30 -3.83
CA LEU A 45 -3.74 9.57 -3.99
C LEU A 45 -4.16 10.87 -3.29
N SER A 46 -3.38 11.36 -2.31
CA SER A 46 -3.62 12.67 -1.68
C SER A 46 -3.50 13.84 -2.66
N GLU A 47 -2.71 13.66 -3.73
CA GLU A 47 -2.50 14.63 -4.80
C GLU A 47 -3.33 14.30 -6.05
N MET A 48 -3.49 13.00 -6.36
CA MET A 48 -4.19 12.51 -7.55
C MET A 48 -5.25 11.44 -7.22
N PRO A 49 -6.37 11.79 -6.58
CA PRO A 49 -7.35 10.81 -6.09
C PRO A 49 -8.07 10.03 -7.20
N ARG A 50 -8.12 10.56 -8.43
CA ARG A 50 -8.75 9.93 -9.60
C ARG A 50 -7.74 9.22 -10.51
N ARG A 51 -6.56 8.86 -9.99
CA ARG A 51 -5.52 8.18 -10.75
C ARG A 51 -5.94 6.77 -11.17
N CYS A 52 -6.70 6.08 -10.32
CA CYS A 52 -7.20 4.75 -10.61
C CYS A 52 -8.55 4.85 -11.36
N SER A 53 -8.70 4.07 -12.43
CA SER A 53 -10.00 3.89 -13.07
C SER A 53 -10.94 3.14 -12.13
N LEU A 54 -12.23 3.47 -12.19
CA LEU A 54 -13.26 2.64 -11.56
C LEU A 54 -13.26 1.27 -12.25
N ALA A 55 -13.24 0.22 -11.43
CA ALA A 55 -13.26 -1.17 -11.88
C ALA A 55 -14.66 -1.61 -12.34
#